data_AF-A0A5E7FN29-F1
#
_entry.id   AF-A0A5E7FN29-F1
#
_cell.length_a   1.000
_cell.length_b   1.000
_cell.length_c   1.000
_cell.angle_alpha   90.00
_cell.angle_beta   90.00
_cell.angle_gamma   90.00
#
_symmetry.space_group_name_H-M   'P 1'
#
loop_
_entity.id
_entity.type
_entity.pdbx_description
1 polymer ?
#
loop_
_entity_poly.entity_id
_entity_poly.type
_entity_poly.pdbx_seq_one_letter_code
_entity_poly.pdbx_strand_id
1 'polypeptide(L)'
;MWLFDFPLLERTYYQLAVNFDVFGNVSHQAQTRLYFDLIRNGAEQNFLRLMPADSRDGYLDDWYQSGGKFKMWLDYEAIDNDKPTALKLDEKDPKRDFAMQLLARYGELNARPDPINRCDGAYCSRPNIDPALQSAEQALSRLTSRPAAGLKVIDQLPEATMLRIETTSGKREVYSLLRNRAHSNVAFLLGESLRYQPGLDTLTLFPGVLSSYPNFMFNIPAEQVPAFVEAMENARDAHRFEQIVERWGIRRSHPQFWFYFHDLSQYVHETDPVEEGVLDMNRYQNL
;
A
#
# COMPACT_ATOMS: atom_id res chain seq x y z
N MET A 1 -4.94 -11.77 0.09
CA MET A 1 -3.95 -12.05 -0.98
C MET A 1 -4.72 -12.67 -2.12
N TRP A 2 -4.42 -12.30 -3.37
CA TRP A 2 -5.16 -12.76 -4.55
C TRP A 2 -4.21 -13.48 -5.49
N LEU A 3 -4.65 -14.60 -6.08
CA LEU A 3 -3.91 -15.32 -7.10
C LEU A 3 -4.65 -15.25 -8.43
N PHE A 4 -4.09 -14.49 -9.38
CA PHE A 4 -4.60 -14.41 -10.74
C PHE A 4 -4.06 -15.57 -11.58
N ASP A 5 -4.97 -16.38 -12.11
CA ASP A 5 -4.66 -17.35 -13.15
C ASP A 5 -4.89 -16.72 -14.55
N PHE A 6 -4.53 -17.45 -15.59
CA PHE A 6 -4.71 -16.99 -16.97
C PHE A 6 -6.19 -16.72 -17.33
N PRO A 7 -7.16 -17.58 -16.97
CA PRO A 7 -8.58 -17.27 -17.20
C PRO A 7 -9.08 -15.98 -16.54
N LEU A 8 -8.70 -15.71 -15.29
CA LEU A 8 -9.07 -14.46 -14.61
C LEU A 8 -8.38 -13.26 -15.25
N LEU A 9 -7.13 -13.40 -15.70
CA LEU A 9 -6.43 -12.36 -16.46
C LEU A 9 -7.17 -12.01 -17.75
N GLU A 10 -7.54 -13.00 -18.57
CA GLU A 10 -8.28 -12.75 -19.82
C GLU A 10 -9.64 -12.09 -19.55
N ARG A 11 -10.39 -12.59 -18.56
CA ARG A 11 -11.68 -11.97 -18.18
C ARG A 11 -11.50 -10.52 -17.77
N THR A 12 -10.46 -10.22 -17.00
CA THR A 12 -10.14 -8.85 -16.59
C THR A 12 -9.85 -7.97 -17.81
N TYR A 13 -8.99 -8.43 -18.71
CA TYR A 13 -8.64 -7.69 -19.92
C TYR A 13 -9.86 -7.39 -20.80
N TYR A 14 -10.66 -8.41 -21.13
CA TYR A 14 -11.81 -8.20 -22.01
C TYR A 14 -12.91 -7.37 -21.35
N GLN A 15 -13.18 -7.55 -20.06
CA GLN A 15 -14.25 -6.82 -19.38
C GLN A 15 -13.87 -5.37 -19.04
N LEU A 16 -12.61 -5.11 -18.70
CA LEU A 16 -12.19 -3.82 -18.16
C LEU A 16 -11.41 -2.95 -19.15
N ALA A 17 -10.88 -3.53 -20.23
CA ALA A 17 -10.18 -2.77 -21.26
C ALA A 17 -10.94 -2.83 -22.58
N VAL A 18 -11.10 -4.02 -23.18
CA VAL A 18 -11.64 -4.14 -24.55
C VAL A 18 -13.11 -3.72 -24.63
N ASN A 19 -13.94 -4.17 -23.67
CA ASN A 19 -15.38 -3.92 -23.67
C ASN A 19 -15.79 -2.78 -22.72
N PHE A 20 -14.83 -2.10 -22.09
CA PHE A 20 -15.15 -0.98 -21.22
C PHE A 20 -15.39 0.29 -22.03
N ASP A 21 -16.52 0.94 -21.79
CA ASP A 21 -16.88 2.18 -22.45
C ASP A 21 -16.98 3.28 -21.40
N VAL A 22 -15.98 4.16 -21.39
CA VAL A 22 -15.89 5.31 -20.47
C VAL A 22 -17.07 6.27 -20.69
N PHE A 23 -17.58 6.35 -21.92
CA PHE A 23 -18.70 7.21 -22.30
C PHE A 23 -20.06 6.47 -22.28
N GLY A 24 -20.04 5.20 -21.89
CA GLY A 24 -21.22 4.36 -21.76
C GLY A 24 -22.15 4.78 -20.61
N ASN A 25 -23.33 4.16 -20.55
CA ASN A 25 -24.32 4.50 -19.53
C ASN A 25 -23.92 4.01 -18.13
N VAL A 26 -24.56 4.58 -17.10
CA VAL A 26 -24.30 4.26 -15.68
C VAL A 26 -24.55 2.77 -15.37
N SER A 27 -25.50 2.13 -16.06
CA SER A 27 -25.78 0.70 -15.87
C SER A 27 -24.61 -0.17 -16.33
N HIS A 28 -23.97 0.17 -17.46
CA HIS A 28 -22.77 -0.51 -17.95
C HIS A 28 -21.63 -0.40 -16.94
N GLN A 29 -21.35 0.82 -16.49
CA GLN A 29 -20.29 1.07 -15.50
C GLN A 29 -20.54 0.32 -14.17
N ALA A 30 -21.80 0.29 -13.71
CA ALA A 30 -22.19 -0.45 -12.52
C ALA A 30 -22.00 -1.97 -12.70
N GLN A 31 -22.43 -2.53 -13.84
CA GLN A 31 -22.26 -3.95 -14.16
C GLN A 31 -20.78 -4.35 -14.22
N THR A 32 -19.93 -3.56 -14.89
CA THR A 32 -18.48 -3.79 -14.91
C THR A 32 -17.91 -3.85 -13.50
N ARG A 33 -18.33 -2.94 -12.62
CA ARG A 33 -17.80 -2.86 -11.26
C ARG A 33 -18.28 -4.00 -10.35
N LEU A 34 -19.50 -4.51 -10.55
CA LEU A 34 -20.00 -5.73 -9.91
C LEU A 34 -19.24 -6.96 -10.41
N TYR A 35 -18.93 -7.02 -11.71
CA TYR A 35 -18.15 -8.13 -12.27
C TYR A 35 -16.72 -8.17 -11.71
N PHE A 36 -16.11 -7.01 -11.44
CA PHE A 36 -14.80 -6.94 -10.78
C PHE A 36 -14.78 -7.59 -9.40
N ASP A 37 -15.88 -7.48 -8.65
CA ASP A 37 -16.04 -8.11 -7.35
C ASP A 37 -16.01 -9.65 -7.45
N LEU A 38 -16.59 -10.21 -8.51
CA LEU A 38 -16.52 -11.64 -8.81
C LEU A 38 -15.12 -12.09 -9.25
N ILE A 39 -14.41 -11.28 -10.04
CA ILE A 39 -13.01 -11.55 -10.42
C ILE A 39 -12.12 -11.57 -9.18
N ARG A 40 -12.28 -10.59 -8.28
CA ARG A 40 -11.58 -10.54 -6.99
C ARG A 40 -11.85 -11.81 -6.20
N ASN A 41 -13.12 -12.17 -6.03
CA ASN A 41 -13.49 -13.37 -5.29
C ASN A 41 -12.88 -14.63 -5.91
N GLY A 42 -12.91 -14.78 -7.25
CA GLY A 42 -12.26 -15.89 -7.93
C GLY A 42 -10.75 -15.96 -7.65
N ALA A 43 -10.06 -14.83 -7.63
CA ALA A 43 -8.62 -14.77 -7.32
C ALA A 43 -8.32 -15.08 -5.84
N GLU A 44 -9.21 -14.68 -4.92
CA GLU A 44 -9.16 -15.05 -3.50
C GLU A 44 -9.32 -16.56 -3.33
N GLN A 45 -10.31 -17.17 -3.99
CA GLN A 45 -10.53 -18.62 -3.95
C GLN A 45 -9.34 -19.39 -4.54
N ASN A 46 -8.77 -18.93 -5.66
CA ASN A 46 -7.58 -19.51 -6.24
C ASN A 46 -6.40 -19.52 -5.25
N PHE A 47 -6.23 -18.44 -4.48
CA PHE A 47 -5.22 -18.40 -3.43
C PHE A 47 -5.52 -19.39 -2.31
N LEU A 48 -6.78 -19.48 -1.84
CA LEU A 48 -7.18 -20.39 -0.76
C LEU A 48 -6.87 -21.86 -1.07
N ARG A 49 -6.94 -22.27 -2.36
CA ARG A 49 -6.56 -23.63 -2.79
C ARG A 49 -5.09 -23.98 -2.49
N LEU A 50 -4.21 -22.99 -2.34
CA LEU A 50 -2.82 -23.20 -1.94
C LEU A 50 -2.68 -23.43 -0.43
N MET A 51 -3.66 -22.99 0.36
CA MET A 51 -3.65 -23.11 1.83
C MET A 51 -4.13 -24.50 2.29
N PRO A 52 -3.75 -24.94 3.52
CA PRO A 52 -4.30 -26.14 4.14
C PRO A 52 -5.83 -26.08 4.22
N ALA A 53 -6.51 -27.18 3.91
CA ALA A 53 -7.96 -27.27 3.78
C ALA A 53 -8.69 -26.69 5.01
N ASP A 54 -8.31 -27.15 6.21
CA ASP A 54 -8.91 -26.75 7.49
C ASP A 54 -8.71 -25.27 7.86
N SER A 55 -7.78 -24.57 7.19
CA SER A 55 -7.51 -23.15 7.45
C SER A 55 -8.33 -22.19 6.57
N ARG A 56 -8.92 -22.68 5.47
CA ARG A 56 -9.50 -21.82 4.42
C ARG A 56 -10.73 -21.05 4.90
N ASP A 57 -11.61 -21.70 5.68
CA ASP A 57 -12.78 -21.04 6.26
C ASP A 57 -12.38 -19.91 7.20
N GLY A 58 -11.31 -20.09 7.99
CA GLY A 58 -10.78 -19.04 8.87
C GLY A 58 -10.28 -17.81 8.12
N TYR A 59 -9.59 -17.99 6.99
CA TYR A 59 -9.17 -16.87 6.13
C TYR A 59 -10.36 -16.14 5.51
N LEU A 60 -11.35 -16.89 5.06
CA LEU A 60 -12.54 -16.35 4.43
C LEU A 60 -13.36 -15.51 5.42
N ASP A 61 -13.52 -16.03 6.64
CA ASP A 61 -14.18 -15.34 7.75
C ASP A 61 -13.48 -14.05 8.16
N ASP A 62 -12.13 -14.03 8.12
CA ASP A 62 -11.32 -12.85 8.40
C ASP A 62 -11.45 -11.77 7.30
N TRP A 63 -11.48 -12.18 6.02
CA TRP A 63 -11.63 -11.27 4.88
C TRP A 63 -13.04 -10.70 4.70
N TYR A 64 -14.04 -11.43 5.18
CA TYR A 64 -15.45 -11.10 5.03
C TYR A 64 -16.18 -11.03 6.37
N GLN A 65 -15.82 -10.06 7.21
CA GLN A 65 -16.46 -9.89 8.51
C GLN A 65 -17.88 -9.32 8.40
N SER A 66 -18.74 -9.66 9.38
CA SER A 66 -20.10 -9.12 9.54
C SER A 66 -20.94 -9.20 8.25
N GLY A 67 -21.35 -8.06 7.67
CA GLY A 67 -22.15 -8.01 6.44
C GLY A 67 -21.45 -8.61 5.21
N GLY A 68 -20.12 -8.76 5.23
CA GLY A 68 -19.38 -9.49 4.21
C GLY A 68 -19.83 -10.95 4.09
N LYS A 69 -20.09 -11.62 5.23
CA LYS A 69 -20.58 -13.01 5.25
C LYS A 69 -21.93 -13.18 4.56
N PHE A 70 -22.80 -12.17 4.64
CA PHE A 70 -24.11 -12.20 3.98
C PHE A 70 -23.98 -12.14 2.44
N LYS A 71 -23.11 -11.27 1.91
CA LYS A 71 -22.83 -11.21 0.47
C LYS A 71 -22.15 -12.47 -0.02
N MET A 72 -21.21 -13.01 0.76
CA MET A 72 -20.58 -14.30 0.47
C MET A 72 -21.61 -15.43 0.32
N TRP A 73 -22.56 -15.52 1.25
CA TRP A 73 -23.58 -16.56 1.25
C TRP A 73 -24.56 -16.46 0.06
N LEU A 74 -24.81 -15.26 -0.46
CA LEU A 74 -25.74 -15.03 -1.57
C LEU A 74 -25.11 -15.11 -2.97
N ASP A 75 -23.92 -14.55 -3.13
CA ASP A 75 -23.39 -14.21 -4.46
C ASP A 75 -22.17 -15.03 -4.87
N TYR A 76 -21.53 -15.76 -3.95
CA TYR A 76 -20.27 -16.44 -4.23
C TYR A 76 -20.38 -17.96 -4.14
N GLU A 77 -19.60 -18.64 -4.99
CA GLU A 77 -19.47 -20.10 -4.98
C GLU A 77 -18.80 -20.56 -3.68
N ALA A 78 -19.22 -21.74 -3.18
CA ALA A 78 -18.59 -22.35 -2.02
C ALA A 78 -17.10 -22.67 -2.30
N ILE A 79 -16.26 -22.46 -1.29
CA ILE A 79 -14.84 -22.80 -1.39
C ILE A 79 -14.63 -24.31 -1.31
N ASP A 80 -13.54 -24.79 -1.92
CA ASP A 80 -13.00 -26.12 -1.65
C ASP A 80 -12.35 -26.09 -0.26
N ASN A 81 -12.89 -26.83 0.71
CA ASN A 81 -12.35 -26.95 2.06
C ASN A 81 -12.04 -28.41 2.43
N ASP A 82 -11.98 -29.31 1.44
CA ASP A 82 -11.77 -30.75 1.65
C ASP A 82 -10.49 -31.25 1.00
N LYS A 83 -10.10 -30.71 -0.16
CA LYS A 83 -8.91 -31.20 -0.87
C LYS A 83 -7.63 -30.68 -0.24
N PRO A 84 -6.67 -31.57 0.10
CA PRO A 84 -5.42 -31.15 0.73
C PRO A 84 -4.54 -30.36 -0.25
N THR A 85 -3.82 -29.38 0.28
CA THR A 85 -2.72 -28.73 -0.47
C THR A 85 -1.51 -29.65 -0.55
N ALA A 86 -0.80 -29.63 -1.67
CA ALA A 86 0.48 -30.32 -1.82
C ALA A 86 1.67 -29.49 -1.29
N LEU A 87 1.44 -28.22 -0.95
CA LEU A 87 2.47 -27.35 -0.39
C LEU A 87 2.78 -27.74 1.05
N LYS A 88 4.07 -27.77 1.39
CA LYS A 88 4.53 -27.95 2.76
C LYS A 88 4.60 -26.57 3.40
N LEU A 89 3.59 -26.24 4.20
CA LEU A 89 3.46 -24.95 4.87
C LEU A 89 3.44 -25.13 6.38
N ASP A 90 3.93 -24.14 7.12
CA ASP A 90 3.79 -24.07 8.58
C ASP A 90 2.32 -24.10 8.99
N GLU A 91 1.92 -25.02 9.85
CA GLU A 91 0.54 -25.18 10.31
C GLU A 91 0.03 -23.99 11.13
N LYS A 92 0.92 -23.23 11.78
CA LYS A 92 0.55 -22.10 12.64
C LYS A 92 0.28 -20.82 11.84
N ASP A 93 1.03 -20.60 10.76
CA ASP A 93 0.87 -19.42 9.90
C ASP A 93 1.19 -19.75 8.42
N PRO A 94 0.32 -20.56 7.76
CA PRO A 94 0.61 -21.06 6.43
C PRO A 94 0.63 -19.95 5.37
N LYS A 95 -0.14 -18.87 5.58
CA LYS A 95 -0.16 -17.72 4.67
C LYS A 95 1.15 -16.95 4.72
N ARG A 96 1.72 -16.71 5.91
CA ARG A 96 3.02 -16.05 6.04
C ARG A 96 4.13 -16.94 5.50
N ASP A 97 4.13 -18.23 5.84
CA ASP A 97 5.15 -19.17 5.35
C ASP A 97 5.12 -19.25 3.82
N PHE A 98 3.94 -19.36 3.20
CA PHE A 98 3.80 -19.29 1.75
C PHE A 98 4.44 -18.03 1.15
N ALA A 99 4.16 -16.86 1.73
CA ALA A 99 4.73 -15.59 1.25
C ALA A 99 6.26 -15.58 1.38
N MET A 100 6.81 -16.09 2.49
CA MET A 100 8.26 -16.17 2.70
C MET A 100 8.93 -17.15 1.75
N GLN A 101 8.32 -18.33 1.53
CA GLN A 101 8.81 -19.30 0.55
C GLN A 101 8.78 -18.73 -0.87
N LEU A 102 7.73 -17.96 -1.23
CA LEU A 102 7.63 -17.30 -2.53
C LEU A 102 8.75 -16.27 -2.72
N LEU A 103 8.99 -15.43 -1.70
CA LEU A 103 10.08 -14.45 -1.71
C LEU A 103 11.45 -15.12 -1.79
N ALA A 104 11.67 -16.21 -1.06
CA ALA A 104 12.92 -16.96 -1.12
C ALA A 104 13.13 -17.61 -2.49
N ARG A 105 12.08 -18.20 -3.07
CA ARG A 105 12.15 -18.89 -4.37
C ARG A 105 12.40 -17.94 -5.53
N TYR A 106 11.80 -16.76 -5.51
CA TYR A 106 11.84 -15.80 -6.62
C TYR A 106 12.68 -14.55 -6.32
N GLY A 107 13.45 -14.60 -5.23
CA GLY A 107 14.30 -13.51 -4.78
C GLY A 107 15.37 -13.10 -5.80
N GLU A 108 15.71 -13.93 -6.79
CA GLU A 108 16.71 -13.59 -7.80
C GLU A 108 16.11 -12.93 -9.06
N LEU A 109 14.80 -13.02 -9.30
CA LEU A 109 14.19 -12.54 -10.56
C LEU A 109 13.95 -11.03 -10.59
N ASN A 110 13.50 -10.47 -9.47
CA ASN A 110 13.21 -9.04 -9.33
C ASN A 110 13.26 -8.64 -7.84
N ALA A 111 14.34 -9.01 -7.16
CA ALA A 111 14.51 -8.67 -5.75
C ALA A 111 14.50 -7.16 -5.56
N ARG A 112 13.51 -6.68 -4.80
CA ARG A 112 13.58 -5.40 -4.11
C ARG A 112 13.50 -5.71 -2.61
N PRO A 113 14.65 -5.95 -1.95
CA PRO A 113 14.67 -6.18 -0.51
C PRO A 113 13.97 -5.02 0.20
N ASP A 114 13.18 -5.36 1.21
CA ASP A 114 12.34 -4.40 1.93
C ASP A 114 12.72 -4.34 3.41
N PRO A 115 13.95 -3.88 3.73
CA PRO A 115 14.43 -3.82 5.10
C PRO A 115 13.74 -2.73 5.92
N ILE A 116 12.93 -1.86 5.29
CA ILE A 116 12.23 -0.76 5.96
C ILE A 116 10.89 -1.24 6.53
N ASN A 117 10.11 -2.00 5.76
CA ASN A 117 8.81 -2.51 6.22
C ASN A 117 8.90 -3.90 6.87
N ARG A 118 9.86 -4.73 6.46
CA ARG A 118 10.02 -6.11 6.94
C ARG A 118 11.30 -6.30 7.77
N CYS A 119 11.69 -5.28 8.53
CA CYS A 119 12.90 -5.35 9.33
C CYS A 119 12.80 -6.43 10.42
N ASP A 120 13.75 -7.37 10.40
CA ASP A 120 13.88 -8.45 11.37
C ASP A 120 15.18 -8.35 12.21
N GLY A 121 16.08 -7.43 11.85
CA GLY A 121 17.37 -7.22 12.51
C GLY A 121 17.55 -5.82 13.11
N ALA A 122 18.79 -5.52 13.49
CA ALA A 122 19.16 -4.20 14.04
C ALA A 122 19.30 -3.10 12.97
N TYR A 123 19.41 -3.49 11.70
CA TYR A 123 19.67 -2.60 10.56
C TYR A 123 18.51 -2.67 9.56
N CYS A 124 17.64 -1.66 9.62
CA CYS A 124 16.40 -1.53 8.85
C CYS A 124 16.54 -0.57 7.67
N SER A 125 17.61 -0.73 6.89
CA SER A 125 17.95 0.15 5.77
C SER A 125 18.53 -0.64 4.60
N ARG A 126 18.35 -0.14 3.38
CA ARG A 126 18.96 -0.73 2.19
C ARG A 126 20.50 -0.67 2.27
N PRO A 127 21.20 -1.72 1.84
CA PRO A 127 22.65 -1.69 1.73
C PRO A 127 23.07 -0.78 0.56
N ASN A 128 24.33 -0.34 0.57
CA ASN A 128 24.98 0.35 -0.55
C ASN A 128 24.32 1.68 -0.99
N ILE A 129 23.63 2.38 -0.08
CA ILE A 129 23.18 3.76 -0.29
C ILE A 129 24.00 4.72 0.58
N ASP A 130 23.76 6.03 0.43
CA ASP A 130 24.46 7.05 1.22
C ASP A 130 24.23 6.81 2.73
N PRO A 131 25.26 6.88 3.60
CA PRO A 131 25.11 6.65 5.04
C PRO A 131 24.06 7.53 5.72
N ALA A 132 23.88 8.78 5.26
CA ALA A 132 22.83 9.66 5.78
C ALA A 132 21.43 9.13 5.40
N LEU A 133 21.28 8.56 4.21
CA LEU A 133 20.03 7.91 3.77
C LEU A 133 19.81 6.58 4.49
N GLN A 134 20.86 5.81 4.80
CA GLN A 134 20.72 4.61 5.64
C GLN A 134 20.19 4.96 7.03
N SER A 135 20.73 6.02 7.64
CA SER A 135 20.23 6.54 8.92
C SER A 135 18.78 7.02 8.83
N ALA A 136 18.42 7.71 7.74
CA ALA A 136 17.05 8.12 7.46
C ALA A 136 16.09 6.92 7.36
N GLU A 137 16.43 5.89 6.58
CA GLU A 137 15.61 4.67 6.45
C GLU A 137 15.48 3.92 7.77
N GLN A 138 16.57 3.82 8.53
CA GLN A 138 16.55 3.23 9.88
C GLN A 138 15.56 3.96 10.79
N ALA A 139 15.52 5.29 10.75
CA ALA A 139 14.55 6.07 11.51
C ALA A 139 13.12 5.86 10.98
N LEU A 140 12.91 5.94 9.65
CA LEU A 140 11.60 5.80 9.03
C LEU A 140 10.97 4.42 9.26
N SER A 141 11.78 3.37 9.39
CA SER A 141 11.31 2.02 9.72
C SER A 141 10.49 1.96 11.02
N ARG A 142 10.67 2.91 11.95
CA ARG A 142 9.86 3.01 13.18
C ARG A 142 8.40 3.39 12.94
N LEU A 143 8.10 3.97 11.78
CA LEU A 143 6.74 4.35 11.38
C LEU A 143 6.00 3.21 10.68
N THR A 144 6.72 2.19 10.21
CA THR A 144 6.14 1.04 9.50
C THR A 144 5.73 -0.05 10.49
N SER A 145 4.93 -1.02 10.05
CA SER A 145 4.56 -2.22 10.83
C SER A 145 3.85 -1.93 12.18
N ARG A 146 3.28 -0.73 12.35
CA ARG A 146 2.47 -0.34 13.52
C ARG A 146 1.07 0.06 13.08
N PRO A 147 0.01 -0.44 13.74
CA PRO A 147 -1.35 -0.02 13.45
C PRO A 147 -1.63 1.38 14.03
N ALA A 148 -2.59 2.10 13.46
CA ALA A 148 -3.00 3.44 13.89
C ALA A 148 -3.51 3.49 15.34
N ALA A 149 -3.96 2.35 15.89
CA ALA A 149 -4.22 2.20 17.31
C ALA A 149 -2.99 2.59 18.18
N GLY A 150 -1.78 2.25 17.72
CA GLY A 150 -0.50 2.55 18.39
C GLY A 150 0.33 3.68 17.75
N LEU A 151 -0.06 4.19 16.59
CA LEU A 151 0.58 5.31 15.88
C LEU A 151 -0.48 6.26 15.33
N LYS A 152 -0.97 7.18 16.17
CA LYS A 152 -2.17 8.00 15.91
C LYS A 152 -2.05 8.98 14.75
N VAL A 153 -0.84 9.37 14.38
CA VAL A 153 -0.60 10.26 13.23
C VAL A 153 -1.09 9.66 11.90
N ILE A 154 -1.20 8.33 11.80
CA ILE A 154 -1.73 7.66 10.61
C ILE A 154 -3.12 8.20 10.24
N ASP A 155 -3.95 8.53 11.24
CA ASP A 155 -5.30 9.05 11.00
C ASP A 155 -5.30 10.40 10.27
N GLN A 156 -4.23 11.18 10.42
CA GLN A 156 -4.03 12.50 9.81
C GLN A 156 -3.34 12.44 8.44
N LEU A 157 -2.74 11.31 8.09
CA LEU A 157 -2.01 11.16 6.82
C LEU A 157 -2.96 10.92 5.64
N PRO A 158 -2.70 11.54 4.49
CA PRO A 158 -3.27 11.15 3.21
C PRO A 158 -2.90 9.72 2.79
N GLU A 159 -3.56 9.21 1.75
CA GLU A 159 -3.32 7.85 1.24
C GLU A 159 -1.92 7.67 0.63
N ALA A 160 -1.45 8.66 -0.15
CA ALA A 160 -0.11 8.64 -0.76
C ALA A 160 0.64 9.95 -0.48
N THR A 161 1.59 9.90 0.45
CA THR A 161 2.45 11.04 0.83
C THR A 161 3.87 10.84 0.32
N MET A 162 4.45 11.82 -0.34
CA MET A 162 5.85 11.76 -0.81
C MET A 162 6.80 12.35 0.23
N LEU A 163 7.92 11.68 0.50
CA LEU A 163 9.01 12.20 1.32
C LEU A 163 10.20 12.45 0.40
N ARG A 164 10.57 13.70 0.20
CA ARG A 164 11.82 14.09 -0.46
C ARG A 164 12.88 14.28 0.62
N ILE A 165 13.90 13.41 0.62
CA ILE A 165 14.97 13.42 1.61
C ILE A 165 16.27 13.81 0.93
N GLU A 166 16.90 14.90 1.39
CA GLU A 166 18.12 15.44 0.79
C GLU A 166 19.28 15.43 1.78
N THR A 167 20.43 14.90 1.38
CA THR A 167 21.66 14.89 2.16
C THR A 167 22.38 16.23 2.05
N THR A 168 23.32 16.49 2.96
CA THR A 168 24.17 17.69 2.90
C THR A 168 25.05 17.77 1.66
N SER A 169 25.26 16.65 0.94
CA SER A 169 25.99 16.63 -0.34
C SER A 169 25.11 17.00 -1.54
N GLY A 170 23.81 17.27 -1.33
CA GLY A 170 22.83 17.56 -2.39
C GLY A 170 22.27 16.30 -3.06
N LYS A 171 22.61 15.10 -2.57
CA LYS A 171 21.99 13.86 -3.04
C LYS A 171 20.59 13.76 -2.46
N ARG A 172 19.59 13.50 -3.31
CA ARG A 172 18.20 13.32 -2.89
C ARG A 172 17.69 11.91 -3.17
N GLU A 173 16.81 11.44 -2.30
CA GLU A 173 16.03 10.22 -2.47
C GLU A 173 14.56 10.55 -2.20
N VAL A 174 13.66 9.99 -2.99
CA VAL A 174 12.22 10.12 -2.80
C VAL A 174 11.66 8.82 -2.26
N TYR A 175 10.74 8.92 -1.30
CA TYR A 175 10.01 7.79 -0.74
C TYR A 175 8.51 8.04 -0.83
N SER A 176 7.75 6.99 -1.10
CA SER A 176 6.29 6.99 -0.98
C SER A 176 5.89 6.41 0.37
N LEU A 177 5.29 7.23 1.21
CA LEU A 177 4.63 6.83 2.44
C LEU A 177 3.15 6.58 2.15
N LEU A 178 2.78 5.30 2.07
CA LEU A 178 1.45 4.85 1.73
C LEU A 178 0.69 4.47 3.00
N ARG A 179 -0.52 5.00 3.15
CA ARG A 179 -1.45 4.62 4.22
C ARG A 179 -2.31 3.45 3.74
N ASN A 180 -2.09 2.29 4.34
CA ASN A 180 -2.88 1.09 4.08
C ASN A 180 -4.17 1.16 4.91
N ARG A 181 -5.30 1.42 4.25
CA ARG A 181 -6.61 1.50 4.91
C ARG A 181 -7.21 0.13 5.14
N ALA A 182 -7.43 -0.22 6.41
CA ALA A 182 -7.99 -1.50 6.80
C ALA A 182 -9.52 -1.51 6.69
N HIS A 183 -10.06 -2.60 6.18
CA HIS A 183 -11.50 -2.80 6.02
C HIS A 183 -11.89 -4.20 6.48
N SER A 184 -13.06 -4.29 7.10
CA SER A 184 -13.64 -5.55 7.53
C SER A 184 -14.11 -6.42 6.35
N ASN A 185 -14.33 -5.80 5.18
CA ASN A 185 -14.41 -6.41 3.85
C ASN A 185 -14.47 -5.32 2.76
N VAL A 186 -14.15 -5.68 1.51
CA VAL A 186 -14.22 -4.78 0.33
C VAL A 186 -15.32 -5.17 -0.68
N ALA A 187 -16.30 -5.96 -0.24
CA ALA A 187 -17.28 -6.60 -1.11
C ALA A 187 -18.37 -5.67 -1.68
N PHE A 188 -18.63 -4.53 -1.05
CA PHE A 188 -19.71 -3.62 -1.47
C PHE A 188 -19.18 -2.38 -2.18
N LEU A 189 -19.95 -1.90 -3.16
CA LEU A 189 -19.68 -0.67 -3.91
C LEU A 189 -19.82 0.59 -3.04
N LEU A 190 -20.81 0.59 -2.16
CA LEU A 190 -21.20 1.75 -1.34
C LEU A 190 -21.00 1.45 0.14
N GLY A 191 -21.10 2.49 0.97
CA GLY A 191 -21.03 2.36 2.44
C GLY A 191 -19.69 1.83 2.93
N GLU A 192 -18.58 2.26 2.31
CA GLU A 192 -17.22 1.91 2.76
C GLU A 192 -16.99 2.26 4.23
N SER A 193 -17.50 3.40 4.70
CA SER A 193 -17.36 3.87 6.08
C SER A 193 -17.91 2.90 7.13
N LEU A 194 -18.88 2.06 6.79
CA LEU A 194 -19.45 1.04 7.70
C LEU A 194 -18.51 -0.14 7.91
N ARG A 195 -17.52 -0.28 7.03
CA ARG A 195 -16.56 -1.40 7.00
C ARG A 195 -15.13 -0.94 7.28
N TYR A 196 -14.89 0.37 7.22
CA TYR A 196 -13.59 0.95 7.50
C TYR A 196 -13.20 0.76 8.96
N GLN A 197 -11.98 0.26 9.19
CA GLN A 197 -11.43 -0.06 10.51
C GLN A 197 -10.19 0.80 10.78
N PRO A 198 -10.34 2.11 11.05
CA PRO A 198 -9.24 3.07 11.09
C PRO A 198 -8.13 2.67 12.06
N GLY A 199 -8.47 2.10 13.21
CA GLY A 199 -7.48 1.66 14.21
C GLY A 199 -6.52 0.57 13.72
N LEU A 200 -6.83 -0.10 12.61
CA LEU A 200 -6.01 -1.14 11.98
C LEU A 200 -5.21 -0.62 10.77
N ASP A 201 -5.33 0.66 10.40
CA ASP A 201 -4.54 1.25 9.34
C ASP A 201 -3.04 1.17 9.65
N THR A 202 -2.22 0.97 8.63
CA THR A 202 -0.76 0.89 8.76
C THR A 202 -0.08 1.76 7.71
N LEU A 203 1.23 1.95 7.85
CA LEU A 203 2.05 2.64 6.84
C LEU A 203 2.98 1.65 6.14
N THR A 204 3.15 1.86 4.83
CA THR A 204 4.18 1.23 4.02
C THR A 204 5.07 2.33 3.44
N LEU A 205 6.38 2.20 3.61
CA LEU A 205 7.36 3.09 2.99
C LEU A 205 7.98 2.40 1.78
N PHE A 206 7.90 3.02 0.61
CA PHE A 206 8.50 2.51 -0.61
C PHE A 206 9.57 3.48 -1.13
N PRO A 207 10.82 3.05 -1.38
CA PRO A 207 11.81 3.89 -2.05
C PRO A 207 11.43 4.13 -3.51
N GLY A 208 11.19 5.38 -3.86
CA GLY A 208 10.69 5.82 -5.15
C GLY A 208 9.29 6.43 -5.09
N VAL A 209 8.81 6.87 -6.24
CA VAL A 209 7.47 7.42 -6.42
C VAL A 209 6.51 6.29 -6.83
N LEU A 210 5.63 5.88 -5.93
CA LEU A 210 4.65 4.81 -6.10
C LEU A 210 3.23 5.37 -6.00
N SER A 211 2.93 6.34 -6.84
CA SER A 211 1.58 6.89 -7.02
C SER A 211 1.55 7.76 -8.28
N SER A 212 0.44 7.73 -9.00
CA SER A 212 0.17 8.72 -10.06
C SER A 212 -0.47 10.01 -9.50
N TYR A 213 -0.94 9.97 -8.25
CA TYR A 213 -1.66 11.06 -7.60
C TYR A 213 -1.06 11.34 -6.20
N PRO A 214 0.09 12.02 -6.10
CA PRO A 214 0.61 12.45 -4.81
C PRO A 214 -0.43 13.28 -4.06
N ASN A 215 -0.80 12.86 -2.84
CA ASN A 215 -1.77 13.61 -2.04
C ASN A 215 -1.11 14.71 -1.21
N PHE A 216 0.14 14.54 -0.80
CA PHE A 216 0.90 15.55 -0.09
C PHE A 216 2.40 15.24 -0.19
N MET A 217 3.26 16.20 0.14
CA MET A 217 4.70 15.93 0.23
C MET A 217 5.39 16.68 1.37
N PHE A 218 6.40 16.03 1.92
CA PHE A 218 7.35 16.62 2.85
C PHE A 218 8.72 16.73 2.19
N ASN A 219 9.43 17.83 2.46
CA ASN A 219 10.85 18.00 2.11
C ASN A 219 11.67 18.03 3.41
N ILE A 220 12.56 17.06 3.59
CA ILE A 220 13.22 16.79 4.87
C ILE A 220 14.73 16.64 4.63
N PRO A 221 15.59 17.47 5.24
CA PRO A 221 17.03 17.20 5.26
C PRO A 221 17.31 15.86 5.96
N ALA A 222 18.23 15.06 5.44
CA ALA A 222 18.49 13.71 5.93
C ALA A 222 18.82 13.68 7.43
N GLU A 223 19.55 14.67 7.94
CA GLU A 223 19.88 14.80 9.36
C GLU A 223 18.67 15.11 10.26
N GLN A 224 17.57 15.62 9.69
CA GLN A 224 16.33 15.93 10.42
C GLN A 224 15.32 14.78 10.42
N VAL A 225 15.55 13.72 9.65
CA VAL A 225 14.63 12.57 9.56
C VAL A 225 14.35 11.94 10.95
N PRO A 226 15.34 11.77 11.86
CA PRO A 226 15.05 11.29 13.20
C PRO A 226 14.06 12.18 13.98
N ALA A 227 14.17 13.50 13.85
CA ALA A 227 13.27 14.46 14.50
C ALA A 227 11.88 14.48 13.84
N PHE A 228 11.81 14.32 12.51
CA PHE A 228 10.55 14.14 11.80
C PHE A 228 9.82 12.89 12.29
N VAL A 229 10.51 11.75 12.37
CA VAL A 229 9.94 10.49 12.87
C VAL A 229 9.47 10.64 14.32
N GLU A 230 10.28 11.24 15.20
CA GLU A 230 9.88 11.49 16.59
C GLU A 230 8.63 12.38 16.67
N ALA A 231 8.53 13.41 15.84
CA ALA A 231 7.34 14.25 15.78
C ALA A 231 6.10 13.46 15.32
N MET A 232 6.25 12.62 14.28
CA MET A 232 5.20 11.72 13.79
C MET A 232 4.76 10.72 14.88
N GLU A 233 5.68 10.12 15.64
CA GLU A 233 5.36 9.19 16.73
C GLU A 233 4.59 9.88 17.88
N ASN A 234 4.83 11.18 18.09
CA ASN A 234 4.21 11.97 19.15
C ASN A 234 2.95 12.75 18.72
N ALA A 235 2.65 12.82 17.42
CA ALA A 235 1.46 13.48 16.90
C ALA A 235 0.22 12.60 17.11
N ARG A 236 -0.65 13.00 18.03
CA ARG A 236 -1.88 12.28 18.40
C ARG A 236 -3.16 12.96 17.94
N ASP A 237 -3.04 14.16 17.39
CA ASP A 237 -4.13 15.02 16.99
C ASP A 237 -3.71 15.92 15.80
N ALA A 238 -4.68 16.59 15.20
CA ALA A 238 -4.47 17.46 14.05
C ALA A 238 -3.56 18.66 14.38
N HIS A 239 -3.59 19.18 15.61
CA HIS A 239 -2.77 20.33 16.00
C HIS A 239 -1.28 19.99 16.02
N ARG A 240 -0.90 18.83 16.59
CA ARG A 240 0.49 18.37 16.54
C ARG A 240 0.93 18.01 15.13
N PHE A 241 0.03 17.44 14.33
CA PHE A 241 0.33 17.13 12.94
C PHE A 241 0.57 18.40 12.11
N GLU A 242 -0.22 19.46 12.35
CA GLU A 242 -0.02 20.77 11.72
C GLU A 242 1.40 21.31 11.94
N GLN A 243 1.97 21.15 13.14
CA GLN A 243 3.36 21.57 13.42
C GLN A 243 4.40 20.80 12.58
N ILE A 244 4.11 19.55 12.21
CA ILE A 244 4.96 18.76 11.30
C ILE A 244 4.84 19.33 9.88
N VAL A 245 3.62 19.67 9.46
CA VAL A 245 3.34 20.26 8.15
C VAL A 245 3.96 21.65 8.01
N GLU A 246 3.88 22.50 9.03
CA GLU A 246 4.52 23.82 9.03
C GLU A 246 6.04 23.73 8.88
N ARG A 247 6.66 22.70 9.48
CA ARG A 247 8.12 22.56 9.50
C ARG A 247 8.70 21.92 8.24
N TRP A 248 8.03 20.92 7.68
CA TRP A 248 8.57 20.12 6.58
C TRP A 248 7.63 19.98 5.38
N GLY A 249 6.35 20.36 5.51
CA GLY A 249 5.33 20.16 4.49
C GLY A 249 5.43 21.18 3.36
N ILE A 250 5.16 20.72 2.14
CA ILE A 250 5.13 21.58 0.95
C ILE A 250 3.68 21.84 0.55
N ARG A 251 3.05 22.85 1.14
CA ARG A 251 1.67 23.23 0.76
C ARG A 251 1.64 23.80 -0.67
N ARG A 252 0.45 23.81 -1.29
CA ARG A 252 0.26 24.45 -2.61
C ARG A 252 0.65 25.93 -2.63
N SER A 253 0.62 26.59 -1.47
CA SER A 253 1.04 27.99 -1.27
C SER A 253 2.55 28.16 -1.08
N HIS A 254 3.33 27.08 -1.01
CA HIS A 254 4.77 27.14 -0.85
C HIS A 254 5.41 27.86 -2.05
N PRO A 255 6.31 28.84 -1.86
CA PRO A 255 6.86 29.65 -2.96
C PRO A 255 7.63 28.83 -3.99
N GLN A 256 8.20 27.70 -3.57
CA GLN A 256 8.90 26.74 -4.43
C GLN A 256 8.10 25.46 -4.69
N PHE A 257 6.77 25.49 -4.56
CA PHE A 257 5.91 24.32 -4.74
C PHE A 257 6.22 23.57 -6.05
N TRP A 258 6.24 24.27 -7.18
CA TRP A 258 6.48 23.66 -8.50
C TRP A 258 7.86 23.04 -8.66
N PHE A 259 8.88 23.61 -8.00
CA PHE A 259 10.20 23.01 -7.97
C PHE A 259 10.13 21.63 -7.32
N TYR A 260 9.58 21.54 -6.10
CA TYR A 260 9.50 20.26 -5.39
C TYR A 260 8.55 19.26 -6.06
N PHE A 261 7.40 19.72 -6.56
CA PHE A 261 6.42 18.83 -7.20
C PHE A 261 6.98 18.23 -8.50
N HIS A 262 7.60 19.03 -9.37
CA HIS A 262 8.22 18.52 -10.59
C HIS A 262 9.47 17.68 -10.32
N ASP A 263 10.16 17.92 -9.20
CA ASP A 263 11.31 17.12 -8.80
C ASP A 263 10.96 15.65 -8.56
N LEU A 264 9.70 15.33 -8.23
CA LEU A 264 9.22 13.95 -8.14
C LEU A 264 9.26 13.24 -9.50
N SER A 265 8.76 13.88 -10.56
CA SER A 265 8.83 13.33 -11.92
C SER A 265 10.27 13.29 -12.43
N GLN A 266 11.07 14.32 -12.12
CA GLN A 266 12.49 14.33 -12.46
C GLN A 266 13.25 13.17 -11.79
N TYR A 267 12.94 12.86 -10.52
CA TYR A 267 13.51 11.73 -9.82
C TYR A 267 13.17 10.40 -10.50
N VAL A 268 11.92 10.21 -10.96
CA VAL A 268 11.54 9.00 -11.72
C VAL A 268 12.30 8.95 -13.04
N HIS A 269 12.41 10.05 -13.78
CA HIS A 269 13.22 10.12 -14.99
C HIS A 269 14.69 9.71 -14.75
N GLU A 270 15.28 10.16 -13.64
CA GLU A 270 16.66 9.86 -13.26
C GLU A 270 16.87 8.39 -12.82
N THR A 271 15.86 7.73 -12.25
CA THR A 271 16.02 6.43 -11.55
C THR A 271 15.29 5.26 -12.19
N ASP A 272 14.15 5.49 -12.83
CA ASP A 272 13.31 4.48 -13.49
C ASP A 272 12.61 5.08 -14.73
N PRO A 273 13.36 5.47 -15.78
CA PRO A 273 12.82 6.22 -16.92
C PRO A 273 11.77 5.47 -17.74
N VAL A 274 11.65 4.14 -17.60
CA VAL A 274 10.62 3.35 -18.27
C VAL A 274 9.25 3.56 -17.63
N GLU A 275 9.22 3.82 -16.32
CA GLU A 275 8.01 4.09 -15.54
C GLU A 275 7.68 5.60 -15.47
N GLU A 276 8.42 6.44 -16.21
CA GLU A 276 8.19 7.87 -16.23
C GLU A 276 6.80 8.22 -16.77
N GLY A 277 6.06 9.01 -15.99
CA GLY A 277 4.75 9.52 -16.35
C GLY A 277 4.46 10.86 -15.68
N VAL A 278 3.35 11.46 -16.06
CA VAL A 278 2.88 12.72 -15.47
C VAL A 278 2.20 12.44 -14.13
N LEU A 279 2.67 13.10 -13.07
CA LEU A 279 2.02 13.06 -11.76
C LEU A 279 0.87 14.08 -11.73
N ASP A 280 -0.32 13.63 -11.37
CA ASP A 280 -1.52 14.45 -11.33
C ASP A 280 -1.74 15.05 -9.93
N MET A 281 -1.71 16.38 -9.88
CA MET A 281 -1.88 17.18 -8.67
C MET A 281 -3.36 17.32 -8.24
N ASN A 282 -4.34 16.81 -9.01
CA ASN A 282 -5.77 17.00 -8.73
C ASN A 282 -6.21 16.54 -7.32
N ARG A 283 -5.52 15.55 -6.75
CA ARG A 283 -5.76 14.99 -5.40
C ARG A 283 -4.80 15.51 -4.34
N TYR A 284 -4.00 16.52 -4.65
CA TYR A 284 -3.07 17.12 -3.70
C TYR A 284 -3.84 17.91 -2.63
N GLN A 285 -3.73 17.53 -1.38
CA GLN A 285 -4.46 18.10 -0.27
C GLN A 285 -3.84 19.42 0.19
N ASN A 286 -4.68 20.27 0.78
CA ASN A 286 -4.22 21.41 1.57
C ASN A 286 -4.38 21.03 3.03
N LEU A 287 -3.47 20.15 3.48
CA LEU A 287 -3.17 19.98 4.90
C LEU A 287 -2.62 21.28 5.42
#